data_AF-A0A8H5EM85-F1
#
_entry.id   AF-A0A8H5EM85-F1
#
_cell.length_a   1.000
_cell.length_b   1.000
_cell.length_c   1.000
_cell.angle_alpha   90.00
_cell.angle_beta   90.00
_cell.angle_gamma   90.00
#
_symmetry.space_group_name_H-M   'P 1'
#
loop_
_entity.id
_entity.type
_entity.pdbx_description
1 polymer ?
#
loop_
_entity_poly.entity_id
_entity_poly.type
_entity_poly.pdbx_seq_one_letter_code
_entity_poly.pdbx_strand_id
1 'polypeptide(L)'
;MALKDTESDRFDPESPIWGDFVDSDCEIDVEDSCEPIDRYEEGLYYPICIGDVLARRYRIEHKLGHGGFSTESEYHVQKDIISAVRDRSHLLTYIDTFVLPGAANFRHRVLIFPLLGPNLETYAPSTSTATRRSAAKQLLKAIKALHDGGFVHR
;
A
#
# COMPACT_ATOMS: atom_id res chain seq x y z
N MET A 1 24.86 -51.22 -4.45
CA MET A 1 25.60 -50.02 -4.88
C MET A 1 25.65 -50.04 -6.40
N ALA A 2 24.71 -49.35 -7.05
CA ALA A 2 24.69 -49.13 -8.49
C ALA A 2 23.89 -47.84 -8.73
N LEU A 3 24.52 -46.94 -9.47
CA LEU A 3 24.09 -45.58 -9.76
C LEU A 3 22.77 -45.58 -10.54
N LYS A 4 21.88 -44.63 -10.23
CA LYS A 4 20.78 -44.23 -11.12
C LYS A 4 21.19 -42.94 -11.82
N ASP A 5 21.61 -43.13 -13.05
CA ASP A 5 21.33 -42.34 -14.26
C ASP A 5 20.92 -40.87 -14.09
N THR A 6 21.84 -40.02 -14.54
CA THR A 6 21.62 -38.68 -15.07
C THR A 6 20.54 -38.67 -16.13
N GLU A 7 19.41 -38.00 -15.87
CA GLU A 7 18.48 -37.57 -16.92
C GLU A 7 18.87 -36.18 -17.40
N SER A 8 19.11 -36.12 -18.71
CA SER A 8 19.56 -34.95 -19.46
C SER A 8 18.40 -33.96 -19.64
N ASP A 9 18.68 -32.70 -19.33
CA ASP A 9 17.86 -31.53 -19.66
C ASP A 9 17.67 -31.44 -21.19
N ARG A 10 16.53 -31.92 -21.69
CA ARG A 10 16.17 -31.84 -23.10
C ARG A 10 15.47 -30.51 -23.32
N PHE A 11 16.22 -29.54 -23.83
CA PHE A 11 15.68 -28.29 -24.33
C PHE A 11 14.76 -28.57 -25.52
N ASP A 12 13.45 -28.45 -25.31
CA ASP A 12 12.43 -28.56 -26.36
C ASP A 12 12.08 -27.15 -26.89
N PRO A 13 12.46 -26.83 -28.14
CA PRO A 13 12.23 -25.52 -28.74
C PRO A 13 10.76 -25.24 -29.10
N GLU A 14 9.84 -26.21 -28.94
CA GLU A 14 8.39 -25.98 -29.10
C GLU A 14 7.65 -25.73 -27.78
N SER A 15 8.38 -25.58 -26.67
CA SER A 15 7.76 -25.15 -25.41
C SER A 15 7.08 -23.78 -25.58
N PRO A 16 5.78 -23.65 -25.26
CA PRO A 16 5.10 -22.36 -25.29
C PRO A 16 5.83 -21.39 -24.34
N ILE A 17 6.11 -20.18 -24.80
CA ILE A 17 6.74 -19.10 -24.02
C ILE A 17 5.85 -18.61 -22.84
N TRP A 18 4.70 -19.24 -22.66
CA TRP A 18 3.76 -18.97 -21.58
C TRP A 18 4.18 -19.83 -20.41
N GLY A 19 4.72 -19.16 -19.39
CA GLY A 19 5.42 -19.77 -18.26
C GLY A 19 4.66 -20.89 -17.58
N ASP A 20 5.43 -21.77 -16.94
CA ASP A 20 4.94 -22.88 -16.15
C ASP A 20 3.78 -22.45 -15.24
N PHE A 21 2.66 -23.16 -15.35
CA PHE A 21 1.51 -22.95 -14.49
C PHE A 21 1.95 -23.11 -13.03
N VAL A 22 1.76 -22.05 -12.25
CA VAL A 22 1.97 -22.07 -10.81
C VAL A 22 1.00 -23.06 -10.16
N ASP A 23 1.53 -23.87 -9.23
CA ASP A 23 0.77 -24.90 -8.54
C ASP A 23 -0.43 -24.31 -7.79
N SER A 24 -1.57 -24.98 -7.92
CA SER A 24 -2.93 -24.48 -7.67
C SER A 24 -3.33 -24.43 -6.19
N ASP A 25 -2.38 -24.26 -5.27
CA ASP A 25 -2.62 -24.36 -3.82
C ASP A 25 -2.76 -22.99 -3.13
N CYS A 26 -2.84 -21.91 -3.89
CA CYS A 26 -3.22 -20.57 -3.42
C CYS A 26 -4.21 -19.94 -4.41
N GLU A 27 -5.43 -20.49 -4.50
CA GLU A 27 -6.55 -19.78 -5.13
C GLU A 27 -6.89 -18.55 -4.28
N ILE A 28 -6.14 -17.46 -4.47
CA ILE A 28 -6.55 -16.14 -4.01
C ILE A 28 -7.68 -15.73 -4.95
N ASP A 29 -8.91 -15.72 -4.45
CA ASP A 29 -10.05 -15.21 -5.21
C ASP A 29 -9.74 -13.78 -5.68
N VAL A 30 -9.72 -13.60 -7.00
CA VAL A 30 -9.34 -12.33 -7.63
C VAL A 30 -10.26 -11.19 -7.17
N GLU A 31 -11.50 -11.52 -6.78
CA GLU A 31 -12.49 -10.60 -6.22
C GLU A 31 -12.07 -10.00 -4.87
N ASP A 32 -11.36 -10.75 -4.01
CA ASP A 32 -10.92 -10.26 -2.69
C ASP A 32 -9.67 -9.37 -2.77
N SER A 33 -8.95 -9.41 -3.89
CA SER A 33 -7.73 -8.62 -4.12
C SER A 33 -7.98 -7.32 -4.91
N CYS A 34 -9.22 -7.11 -5.39
CA CYS A 34 -9.57 -5.97 -6.21
C CYS A 34 -10.57 -5.04 -5.51
N GLU A 35 -10.57 -3.78 -5.94
CA GLU A 35 -11.62 -2.86 -5.53
C GLU A 35 -12.95 -3.21 -6.23
N PRO A 36 -14.09 -3.12 -5.53
CA PRO A 36 -15.41 -3.38 -6.11
C PRO A 36 -15.76 -2.37 -7.21
N ILE A 37 -16.19 -2.86 -8.38
CA ILE A 37 -16.43 -2.05 -9.59
C ILE A 37 -17.64 -1.12 -9.46
N ASP A 38 -18.67 -1.54 -8.73
CA ASP A 38 -19.89 -0.80 -8.41
C ASP A 38 -19.59 0.57 -7.78
N ARG A 39 -18.52 0.66 -6.98
CA ARG A 39 -18.12 1.93 -6.35
C ARG A 39 -17.66 2.99 -7.34
N TYR A 40 -17.19 2.60 -8.53
CA TYR A 40 -16.89 3.55 -9.60
C TYR A 40 -18.16 4.05 -10.28
N GLU A 41 -19.14 3.17 -10.49
CA GLU A 41 -20.43 3.52 -11.11
C GLU A 41 -21.26 4.45 -10.21
N GLU A 42 -21.20 4.23 -8.90
CA GLU A 42 -21.82 5.08 -7.88
C GLU A 42 -21.11 6.43 -7.70
N GLY A 43 -19.93 6.62 -8.31
CA GLY A 43 -19.12 7.82 -8.17
C GLY A 43 -18.42 7.95 -6.81
N LEU A 44 -18.35 6.87 -6.02
CA LEU A 44 -17.64 6.83 -4.73
C LEU A 44 -16.12 6.76 -4.94
N TYR A 45 -15.67 6.05 -5.98
CA TYR A 45 -14.28 5.98 -6.38
C TYR A 45 -14.01 6.88 -7.59
N TYR A 46 -12.82 7.48 -7.60
CA TYR A 46 -12.37 8.32 -8.71
C TYR A 46 -11.55 7.47 -9.68
N PRO A 47 -11.93 7.38 -10.97
CA PRO A 47 -11.14 6.64 -11.95
C PRO A 47 -9.80 7.36 -12.20
N ILE A 48 -8.70 6.64 -12.08
CA ILE A 48 -7.34 7.16 -12.29
C ILE A 48 -6.62 6.26 -13.30
N CYS A 49 -5.98 6.85 -14.30
CA CYS A 49 -5.18 6.15 -15.27
C CYS A 49 -3.67 6.33 -15.01
N ILE A 50 -2.88 5.31 -15.33
CA ILE A 50 -1.42 5.44 -15.40
C ILE A 50 -1.07 6.49 -16.47
N GLY A 51 -0.15 7.38 -16.13
CA GLY A 51 0.28 8.50 -16.96
C GLY A 51 -0.47 9.81 -16.71
N ASP A 52 -1.60 9.79 -15.98
CA ASP A 52 -2.34 11.00 -15.63
C ASP A 52 -1.51 11.97 -14.81
N VAL A 53 -1.75 13.27 -14.98
CA VAL A 53 -1.11 14.33 -14.20
C VAL A 53 -2.16 15.09 -13.38
N LEU A 54 -2.21 14.79 -12.09
CA LEU A 54 -3.11 15.41 -11.13
C LEU A 54 -2.54 16.74 -10.60
N ALA A 55 -3.43 17.71 -10.37
CA ALA A 55 -3.09 19.05 -9.90
C ALA A 55 -1.94 19.72 -10.70
N ARG A 56 -1.77 19.33 -11.98
CA ARG A 56 -0.67 19.76 -12.87
C ARG A 56 0.74 19.51 -12.29
N ARG A 57 0.87 18.63 -11.30
CA ARG A 57 2.10 18.43 -10.52
C ARG A 57 2.44 16.97 -10.28
N TYR A 58 1.44 16.11 -10.08
CA TYR A 58 1.63 14.73 -9.65
C TYR A 58 1.29 13.77 -10.78
N ARG A 59 2.30 13.06 -11.31
CA ARG A 59 2.11 12.04 -12.35
C ARG A 59 1.86 10.68 -11.71
N ILE A 60 0.88 9.94 -12.23
CA ILE A 60 0.57 8.59 -11.80
C ILE A 60 1.45 7.60 -12.55
N GLU A 61 2.31 6.89 -11.84
CA GLU A 61 3.22 5.89 -12.44
C GLU A 61 2.67 4.47 -12.28
N HIS A 62 2.25 4.09 -11.06
CA HIS A 62 1.80 2.73 -10.74
C HIS A 62 0.76 2.72 -9.62
N LYS A 63 -0.04 1.65 -9.54
CA LYS A 63 -0.92 1.35 -8.40
C LYS A 63 -0.15 0.52 -7.37
N LEU A 64 -0.09 1.01 -6.13
CA LEU A 64 0.64 0.36 -5.04
C LEU A 64 -0.26 -0.45 -4.08
N GLY A 65 -1.57 -0.28 -4.19
CA GLY A 65 -2.55 -0.96 -3.35
C GLY A 65 -3.88 -0.22 -3.33
N HIS A 66 -4.81 -0.74 -2.53
CA HIS A 66 -6.09 -0.11 -2.24
C HIS A 66 -6.43 -0.25 -0.76
N GLY A 67 -7.35 0.56 -0.26
CA GLY A 67 -7.77 0.53 1.14
C GLY A 67 -9.28 0.70 1.29
N GLY A 68 -9.83 0.19 2.38
CA GLY A 68 -11.27 0.25 2.67
C GLY A 68 -11.75 1.56 3.31
N PHE A 69 -10.84 2.50 3.61
CA PHE A 69 -11.17 3.74 4.30
C PHE A 69 -11.46 4.90 3.35
N SER A 70 -12.39 5.77 3.74
CA SER A 70 -12.63 7.04 3.03
C SER A 70 -11.45 7.99 3.24
N THR A 71 -10.93 8.55 2.15
CA THR A 71 -9.85 9.54 2.18
C THR A 71 -10.24 10.82 2.92
N GLU A 72 -11.54 11.15 3.01
CA GLU A 72 -12.01 12.33 3.75
C GLU A 72 -11.93 12.13 5.27
N SER A 73 -12.28 10.94 5.77
CA SER A 73 -12.14 10.61 7.19
C SER A 73 -10.67 10.61 7.61
N GLU A 74 -9.82 9.99 6.79
CA GLU A 74 -8.37 9.97 7.00
C GLU A 74 -7.79 11.39 7.05
N TYR A 75 -8.23 12.28 6.15
CA TYR A 75 -7.79 13.67 6.13
C TYR A 75 -8.09 14.41 7.44
N HIS A 76 -9.29 14.27 7.99
CA HIS A 76 -9.66 14.95 9.23
C HIS A 76 -8.82 14.47 10.41
N VAL A 77 -8.65 13.15 10.55
CA VAL A 77 -7.79 12.56 11.60
C VAL A 77 -6.36 13.05 11.45
N GLN A 78 -5.79 12.99 10.25
CA GLN A 78 -4.43 13.47 10.00
C GLN A 78 -4.28 14.97 10.27
N LYS A 79 -5.27 15.78 9.89
CA LYS A 79 -5.28 17.23 10.14
C LYS A 79 -5.27 17.52 11.64
N ASP A 80 -6.05 16.80 12.41
CA ASP A 80 -6.10 16.96 13.86
C ASP A 80 -4.76 16.55 14.50
N ILE A 81 -4.20 15.40 14.10
CA ILE A 81 -2.86 14.94 14.52
C ILE A 81 -1.80 15.98 14.19
N ILE A 82 -1.78 16.50 12.97
CA ILE A 82 -0.79 17.51 12.53
C ILE A 82 -0.89 18.80 13.36
N SER A 83 -2.11 19.18 13.77
CA SER A 83 -2.34 20.38 14.57
C SER A 83 -1.94 20.23 16.03
N ALA A 84 -2.13 19.05 16.61
CA ALA A 84 -2.00 18.81 18.05
C ALA A 84 -0.67 18.15 18.45
N VAL A 85 -0.07 17.33 17.58
CA VAL A 85 1.19 16.63 17.87
C VAL A 85 2.39 17.51 17.52
N ARG A 86 3.21 17.81 18.53
CA ARG A 86 4.42 18.64 18.37
C ARG A 86 5.54 17.95 17.58
N ASP A 87 5.86 16.72 17.94
CA ASP A 87 6.90 15.91 17.27
C ASP A 87 6.25 14.86 16.36
N ARG A 88 6.41 15.04 15.04
CA ARG A 88 5.85 14.18 13.99
C ARG A 88 6.92 13.39 13.24
N SER A 89 8.17 13.44 13.70
CA SER A 89 9.32 12.82 13.02
C SER A 89 9.19 11.31 12.82
N HIS A 90 8.35 10.66 13.63
CA HIS A 90 8.08 9.24 13.60
C HIS A 90 6.65 8.90 13.13
N LEU A 91 5.90 9.87 12.62
CA LEU A 91 4.55 9.69 12.11
C LEU A 91 4.52 9.87 10.59
N LEU A 92 3.87 8.92 9.89
CA LEU A 92 3.57 9.08 8.48
C LEU A 92 2.40 10.04 8.34
N THR A 93 2.68 11.25 7.87
CA THR A 93 1.65 12.27 7.63
C THR A 93 1.67 12.68 6.16
N TYR A 94 0.52 13.14 5.66
CA TYR A 94 0.47 13.68 4.30
C TYR A 94 1.39 14.90 4.18
N ILE A 95 2.07 15.02 3.04
CA ILE A 95 2.92 16.17 2.69
C ILE A 95 2.17 17.22 1.87
N ASP A 96 1.09 16.81 1.19
CA ASP A 96 0.23 17.71 0.41
C ASP A 96 -1.17 17.09 0.28
N THR A 97 -2.17 17.93 -0.01
CA THR A 97 -3.53 17.49 -0.29
C THR A 97 -4.24 18.45 -1.24
N PHE A 98 -5.06 17.89 -2.12
CA PHE A 98 -5.94 18.66 -3.01
C PHE A 98 -7.25 17.91 -3.23
N VAL A 99 -8.17 18.54 -3.95
CA VAL A 99 -9.50 17.99 -4.22
C VAL A 99 -9.73 17.92 -5.71
N LEU A 100 -10.17 16.77 -6.19
CA LEU A 100 -10.58 16.52 -7.57
C LEU A 100 -12.11 16.62 -7.68
N PRO A 101 -12.63 17.23 -8.76
CA PRO A 101 -14.05 17.20 -9.06
C PRO A 101 -14.44 15.80 -9.57
N GLY A 102 -15.37 15.14 -8.89
CA GLY A 102 -15.95 13.86 -9.30
C GLY A 102 -17.26 14.00 -10.06
N ALA A 103 -17.84 12.86 -10.44
CA ALA A 103 -19.18 12.81 -11.01
C ALA A 103 -20.25 13.22 -9.97
N ALA A 104 -21.43 13.64 -10.43
CA ALA A 104 -22.59 13.89 -9.57
C ALA A 104 -22.35 14.81 -8.34
N ASN A 105 -21.47 15.81 -8.45
CA ASN A 105 -21.02 16.72 -7.38
C ASN A 105 -20.17 16.08 -6.27
N PHE A 106 -19.72 14.84 -6.43
CA PHE A 106 -18.74 14.27 -5.53
C PHE A 106 -17.42 15.03 -5.63
N ARG A 107 -16.72 15.10 -4.49
CA ARG A 107 -15.41 15.72 -4.38
C ARG A 107 -14.48 14.69 -3.78
N HIS A 108 -13.43 14.34 -4.52
CA HIS A 108 -12.48 13.34 -4.06
C HIS A 108 -11.26 14.05 -3.52
N ARG A 109 -11.00 13.87 -2.24
CA ARG A 109 -9.76 14.37 -1.64
C ARG A 109 -8.62 13.42 -1.97
N VAL A 110 -7.49 14.00 -2.34
CA VAL A 110 -6.24 13.27 -2.56
C VAL A 110 -5.28 13.65 -1.44
N LEU A 111 -4.68 12.64 -0.82
CA LEU A 111 -3.62 12.79 0.18
C LEU A 111 -2.31 12.29 -0.44
N ILE A 112 -1.27 13.12 -0.38
CA ILE A 112 0.06 12.78 -0.90
C ILE A 112 0.94 12.40 0.28
N PHE A 113 1.53 11.21 0.24
CA PHE A 113 2.44 10.70 1.27
C PHE A 113 3.86 10.55 0.74
N PRO A 114 4.89 10.62 1.60
CA PRO A 114 6.22 10.12 1.26
C PRO A 114 6.15 8.63 0.89
N LEU A 115 6.83 8.24 -0.18
CA LEU A 115 6.95 6.83 -0.54
C LEU A 115 7.85 6.12 0.48
N LEU A 116 7.30 5.12 1.17
CA LEU A 116 8.02 4.29 2.13
C LEU A 116 8.13 2.85 1.62
N GLY A 117 9.10 2.13 2.18
CA GLY A 117 9.30 0.72 1.87
C GLY A 117 8.16 -0.19 2.37
N PRO A 118 8.25 -1.50 2.09
CA PRO A 118 7.26 -2.48 2.51
C PRO A 118 7.00 -2.44 4.02
N ASN A 119 5.78 -2.85 4.40
CA ASN A 119 5.37 -2.92 5.78
C ASN A 119 6.19 -3.98 6.56
N LEU A 120 6.07 -3.97 7.89
CA LEU A 120 6.82 -4.89 8.75
C LEU A 120 6.46 -6.37 8.52
N GLU A 121 5.26 -6.67 8.04
CA GLU A 121 4.82 -8.04 7.75
C GLU A 121 5.69 -8.68 6.66
N THR A 122 6.01 -7.92 5.61
CA THR A 122 6.91 -8.37 4.54
C THR A 122 8.32 -8.67 5.04
N TYR A 123 8.79 -7.98 6.10
CA TYR A 123 10.16 -8.09 6.61
C TYR A 123 10.31 -8.96 7.88
N ALA A 124 9.21 -9.36 8.51
CA ALA A 124 9.25 -10.12 9.76
C ALA A 124 10.05 -11.44 9.71
N PRO A 125 9.99 -12.25 8.63
CA PRO A 125 10.60 -13.59 8.62
C PRO A 125 12.13 -13.62 8.68
N SER A 126 12.81 -12.59 8.16
CA SER A 126 14.27 -12.60 7.92
C SER A 126 15.06 -11.56 8.73
N THR A 127 14.39 -10.81 9.61
CA THR A 127 15.04 -9.69 10.33
C THR A 127 15.80 -10.13 11.58
N SER A 128 16.91 -9.45 11.88
CA SER A 128 17.66 -9.68 13.12
C SER A 128 16.92 -9.12 14.35
N THR A 129 17.20 -9.67 15.54
CA THR A 129 16.68 -9.11 16.82
C THR A 129 17.08 -7.65 17.02
N ALA A 130 18.28 -7.26 16.57
CA ALA A 130 18.73 -5.87 16.68
C ALA A 130 17.85 -4.92 15.84
N THR A 131 17.55 -5.30 14.59
CA THR A 131 16.66 -4.54 13.70
C THR A 131 15.26 -4.44 14.27
N ARG A 132 14.69 -5.54 14.76
CA ARG A 132 13.37 -5.55 15.41
C ARG A 132 13.31 -4.61 16.62
N ARG A 133 14.33 -4.63 17.49
CA ARG A 133 14.41 -3.70 18.63
C ARG A 133 14.49 -2.24 18.20
N SER A 134 15.24 -1.96 17.13
CA SER A 134 15.33 -0.62 16.56
C SER A 134 13.97 -0.14 16.03
N ALA A 135 13.28 -0.98 15.25
CA ALA A 135 11.94 -0.68 14.73
C ALA A 135 10.93 -0.46 15.88
N ALA A 136 10.91 -1.35 16.87
CA ALA A 136 10.05 -1.22 18.04
C ALA A 136 10.31 0.08 18.81
N LYS A 137 11.57 0.49 18.95
CA LYS A 137 11.92 1.77 19.57
C LYS A 137 11.31 2.96 18.82
N GLN A 138 11.36 2.96 17.49
CA GLN A 138 10.78 4.04 16.70
C GLN A 138 9.24 4.05 16.79
N LEU A 139 8.61 2.86 16.75
CA LEU A 139 7.16 2.72 16.95
C LEU A 139 6.72 3.27 18.32
N LEU A 140 7.46 2.96 19.39
CA LEU A 140 7.14 3.45 20.73
C LEU A 140 7.25 4.98 20.83
N LYS A 141 8.21 5.60 20.13
CA LYS A 141 8.29 7.06 20.06
C LYS A 141 7.09 7.66 19.32
N ALA A 142 6.67 7.05 18.21
CA ALA A 142 5.49 7.46 17.46
C ALA A 142 4.23 7.39 18.33
N ILE A 143 4.01 6.27 19.01
CA ILE A 143 2.88 6.07 19.93
C ILE A 143 2.92 7.09 21.07
N LYS A 144 4.10 7.32 21.66
CA LYS A 144 4.25 8.35 22.70
C LYS A 144 3.85 9.73 22.18
N ALA A 145 4.30 10.12 20.99
CA ALA A 145 3.97 11.42 20.42
C ALA A 145 2.45 11.58 20.18
N LEU A 146 1.77 10.51 19.72
CA LEU A 146 0.32 10.49 19.57
C LEU A 146 -0.39 10.65 20.93
N HIS A 147 0.02 9.88 21.94
CA HIS A 147 -0.55 9.96 23.28
C HIS A 147 -0.34 11.34 23.93
N ASP A 148 0.84 11.93 23.77
CA ASP A 148 1.13 13.28 24.26
C ASP A 148 0.25 14.34 23.57
N GLY A 149 -0.21 14.08 22.33
CA GLY A 149 -1.18 14.88 21.60
C GLY A 149 -2.65 14.54 21.90
N GLY A 150 -2.94 13.55 22.75
CA GLY A 150 -4.30 13.13 23.12
C GLY A 150 -4.95 12.13 22.16
N PHE A 151 -4.20 11.52 21.23
CA PHE A 151 -4.71 10.53 20.28
C PHE A 151 -4.33 9.13 20.71
N VAL A 152 -5.24 8.17 20.51
CA VAL A 152 -4.97 6.75 20.71
C VAL A 152 -5.11 6.05 19.37
N HIS A 153 -4.06 5.32 18.96
CA HIS A 153 -4.12 4.43 17.81
C HIS A 153 -4.70 3.08 18.26
N ARG A 154 -5.79 2.62 17.61
CA ARG A 154 -6.42 1.33 17.88
C ARG A 154 -5.93 0.25 16.92
#